data_AF-A0A929L9K3-F1
#
_entry.id   AF-A0A929L9K3-F1
#
_cell.length_a   1.000
_cell.length_b   1.000
_cell.length_c   1.000
_cell.angle_alpha   90.00
_cell.angle_beta   90.00
_cell.angle_gamma   90.00
#
_symmetry.space_group_name_H-M   'P 1'
#
loop_
_entity.id
_entity.type
_entity.pdbx_description
1 polymer ?
#
loop_
_entity_poly.entity_id
_entity_poly.type
_entity_poly.pdbx_seq_one_letter_code
_entity_poly.pdbx_strand_id
1 'polypeptide(L)'
;MTNAAGPSGIIQRSLKGGCFPPFQIGKEPLYIPHLSSSVHVLKNAFNVCTAAQTLPSAEQLRTILAESISTVMEHHQNYHSSNAFCPNTQKLPLDKLTDFIFSMQSSNLPVQIASYSGYCEEHQFANSTLSEARSKLNSQFFKDIFDQVMERLQFTSAFNTRKYPYPAYAIDGSTLHLEPFNKDSDDFLQTRSPKRKRAGSHIVAAYDVDNRLFMDIEVQKLARKNERTGALELMSRFEEMTIVIMDRGFHGFSFEMKIMEMGICS
;
A
#
# COMPACT_ATOMS: atom_id res chain seq x y z
N MET A 1 -84.91 -6.53 10.99
CA MET A 1 -85.15 -7.06 9.62
C MET A 1 -83.86 -7.78 9.21
N THR A 2 -83.73 -9.05 9.56
CA THR A 2 -83.87 -10.23 8.68
C THR A 2 -82.70 -10.42 7.69
N ASN A 3 -81.72 -11.21 8.15
CA ASN A 3 -81.02 -12.36 7.55
C ASN A 3 -80.73 -12.50 6.04
N ALA A 4 -79.55 -13.14 5.84
CA ALA A 4 -79.11 -14.08 4.79
C ALA A 4 -78.36 -13.47 3.59
N ALA A 5 -77.23 -14.00 3.08
CA ALA A 5 -76.52 -15.28 3.26
C ALA A 5 -75.02 -15.14 2.86
N GLY A 6 -74.12 -15.95 3.45
CA GLY A 6 -72.71 -16.13 3.01
C GLY A 6 -72.57 -17.27 1.97
N PRO A 7 -71.45 -18.04 1.89
CA PRO A 7 -70.04 -17.76 2.24
C PRO A 7 -69.00 -18.35 1.21
N SER A 8 -67.71 -18.00 1.31
CA SER A 8 -66.52 -18.86 1.07
C SER A 8 -65.24 -18.01 1.10
N GLY A 9 -64.13 -18.34 1.77
CA GLY A 9 -63.79 -19.42 2.68
C GLY A 9 -62.57 -18.99 3.51
N ILE A 10 -62.58 -19.32 4.80
CA ILE A 10 -61.43 -19.23 5.71
C ILE A 10 -60.84 -20.63 5.81
N ILE A 11 -59.53 -20.80 5.58
CA ILE A 11 -58.79 -21.93 6.12
C ILE A 11 -57.47 -21.42 6.72
N GLN A 12 -57.42 -21.40 8.05
CA GLN A 12 -56.21 -21.50 8.85
C GLN A 12 -55.50 -22.83 8.57
N ARG A 13 -54.16 -22.81 8.41
CA ARG A 13 -53.29 -23.98 8.61
C ARG A 13 -52.07 -23.51 9.42
N SER A 14 -52.05 -23.78 10.72
CA SER A 14 -51.49 -24.99 11.36
C SER A 14 -49.96 -25.00 11.30
N LEU A 15 -49.33 -24.53 12.37
CA LEU A 15 -47.95 -24.83 12.75
C LEU A 15 -47.80 -26.35 12.87
N LYS A 16 -47.01 -26.95 11.98
CA LYS A 16 -46.45 -28.28 12.18
C LYS A 16 -44.94 -28.14 12.30
N GLY A 17 -44.42 -28.53 13.46
CA GLY A 17 -42.99 -28.63 13.71
C GLY A 17 -42.35 -29.61 12.73
N GLY A 18 -41.34 -29.12 12.02
CA GLY A 18 -40.35 -29.93 11.35
C GLY A 18 -39.09 -29.97 12.20
N CYS A 19 -38.76 -31.14 12.73
CA CYS A 19 -37.45 -31.46 13.29
C CYS A 19 -36.37 -31.15 12.25
N PHE A 20 -35.51 -30.17 12.53
CA PHE A 20 -34.21 -30.13 11.89
C PHE A 20 -33.36 -31.28 12.45
N PRO A 21 -32.76 -32.14 11.63
CA PRO A 21 -31.82 -33.12 12.14
C PRO A 21 -30.59 -32.40 12.71
N PRO A 22 -29.97 -32.91 13.79
CA PRO A 22 -28.75 -32.33 14.32
C PRO A 22 -27.63 -32.41 13.27
N PHE A 23 -26.94 -31.30 13.07
CA PHE A 23 -25.74 -31.20 12.24
C PHE A 23 -24.68 -32.14 12.83
N GLN A 24 -24.48 -33.30 12.21
CA GLN A 24 -23.41 -34.23 12.60
C GLN A 24 -22.09 -33.76 11.98
N ILE A 25 -21.11 -33.47 12.82
CA ILE A 25 -19.71 -33.27 12.42
C ILE A 25 -19.19 -34.63 11.95
N GLY A 26 -19.19 -34.84 10.63
CA GLY A 26 -18.54 -35.98 10.01
C GLY A 26 -17.04 -35.95 10.28
N LYS A 27 -16.54 -36.98 10.97
CA LYS A 27 -15.12 -37.27 11.15
C LYS A 27 -14.56 -37.99 9.92
N GLU A 28 -14.55 -37.35 8.77
CA GLU A 28 -13.76 -37.82 7.62
C GLU A 28 -12.79 -36.73 7.17
N PRO A 29 -11.47 -37.01 7.09
CA PRO A 29 -10.51 -36.06 6.58
C PRO A 29 -10.75 -35.83 5.09
N LEU A 30 -10.81 -34.56 4.70
CA LEU A 30 -10.87 -34.11 3.32
C LEU A 30 -9.66 -34.67 2.54
N TYR A 31 -9.89 -35.68 1.70
CA TYR A 31 -8.87 -36.31 0.88
C TYR A 31 -8.58 -35.44 -0.36
N ILE A 32 -7.42 -34.79 -0.39
CA ILE A 32 -6.89 -34.07 -1.57
C ILE A 32 -5.83 -34.98 -2.20
N PRO A 33 -6.05 -35.58 -3.38
CA PRO A 33 -5.05 -36.41 -4.02
C PRO A 33 -3.94 -35.51 -4.59
N HIS A 34 -2.68 -35.90 -4.38
CA HIS A 34 -1.41 -35.29 -4.84
C HIS A 34 -0.69 -34.32 -3.87
N LEU A 35 -0.40 -34.75 -2.63
CA LEU A 35 0.59 -34.07 -1.77
C LEU A 35 1.55 -35.03 -1.05
N SER A 36 1.86 -36.20 -1.65
CA SER A 36 2.78 -37.16 -1.01
C SER A 36 4.26 -36.74 -1.09
N SER A 37 4.64 -35.83 -2.00
CA SER A 37 6.04 -35.41 -2.21
C SER A 37 6.42 -34.16 -1.41
N SER A 38 5.45 -33.37 -0.96
CA SER A 38 5.67 -32.04 -0.36
C SER A 38 5.89 -32.07 1.15
N VAL A 39 5.61 -33.20 1.82
CA VAL A 39 5.77 -33.31 3.28
C VAL A 39 7.25 -33.27 3.71
N HIS A 40 8.17 -33.70 2.85
CA HIS A 40 9.61 -33.57 3.11
C HIS A 40 10.14 -32.15 2.87
N VAL A 41 9.57 -31.42 1.90
CA VAL A 41 9.95 -30.03 1.61
C VAL A 41 9.50 -29.11 2.75
N LEU A 42 8.31 -29.34 3.31
CA LEU A 42 7.78 -28.54 4.43
C LEU A 42 8.57 -28.72 5.73
N LYS A 43 9.16 -29.90 5.98
CA LYS A 43 10.02 -30.11 7.15
C LYS A 43 11.33 -29.34 7.07
N ASN A 44 11.88 -29.16 5.87
CA ASN A 44 13.08 -28.35 5.69
C ASN A 44 12.79 -26.85 5.77
N ALA A 45 11.61 -26.38 5.32
CA ALA A 45 11.21 -24.98 5.49
C ALA A 45 10.99 -24.60 6.97
N PHE A 46 10.48 -25.53 7.79
CA PHE A 46 10.28 -25.30 9.23
C PHE A 46 11.58 -25.16 10.03
N ASN A 47 12.66 -25.83 9.59
CA ASN A 47 13.96 -25.79 10.27
C ASN A 47 14.79 -24.51 9.99
N VAL A 48 14.34 -23.63 9.10
CA VAL A 48 15.00 -22.33 8.84
C VAL A 48 14.60 -21.27 9.89
N CYS A 49 13.53 -21.50 10.66
CA CYS A 49 12.96 -20.52 11.58
C CYS A 49 13.65 -20.39 12.97
N THR A 50 14.85 -20.95 13.17
CA THR A 50 15.55 -20.89 14.47
C THR A 50 16.85 -20.11 14.49
N ALA A 51 17.26 -19.47 13.38
CA ALA A 51 18.32 -18.48 13.44
C ALA A 51 17.73 -17.17 13.99
N ALA A 52 18.34 -16.60 15.03
CA ALA A 52 17.97 -15.29 15.53
C ALA A 52 18.09 -14.28 14.39
N GLN A 53 16.95 -13.89 13.79
CA GLN A 53 16.91 -12.89 12.73
C GLN A 53 17.28 -11.55 13.34
N THR A 54 18.50 -11.09 13.08
CA THR A 54 18.93 -9.73 13.40
C THR A 54 18.34 -8.78 12.38
N LEU A 55 17.44 -7.91 12.83
CA LEU A 55 16.99 -6.76 12.06
C LEU A 55 18.21 -5.96 11.57
N PRO A 56 18.18 -5.36 10.37
CA PRO A 56 19.29 -4.57 9.87
C PRO A 56 19.55 -3.40 10.82
N SER A 57 20.83 -3.12 11.09
CA SER A 57 21.25 -1.96 11.85
C SER A 57 20.89 -0.67 11.10
N ALA A 58 20.87 0.46 11.82
CA ALA A 58 20.65 1.77 11.19
C ALA A 58 21.69 2.09 10.11
N GLU A 59 22.92 1.61 10.25
CA GLU A 59 23.98 1.75 9.26
C GLU A 59 23.68 0.89 8.01
N GLN A 60 23.25 -0.35 8.22
CA GLN A 60 22.84 -1.22 7.10
C GLN A 60 21.65 -0.64 6.33
N LEU A 61 20.65 -0.10 7.03
CA LEU A 61 19.52 0.57 6.38
C LEU A 61 19.94 1.79 5.57
N ARG A 62 20.92 2.57 6.06
CA ARG A 62 21.48 3.70 5.31
C ARG A 62 22.21 3.24 4.05
N THR A 63 23.00 2.17 4.14
CA THR A 63 23.68 1.59 2.98
C THR A 63 22.68 1.09 1.94
N ILE A 64 21.65 0.36 2.37
CA ILE A 64 20.59 -0.13 1.48
C ILE A 64 19.90 1.03 0.76
N LEU A 65 19.55 2.09 1.49
CA LEU A 65 18.94 3.29 0.90
C LEU A 65 19.88 3.96 -0.11
N ALA A 66 21.15 4.16 0.25
CA ALA A 66 22.14 4.79 -0.62
C ALA A 66 22.36 4.01 -1.91
N GLU A 67 22.51 2.69 -1.82
CA GLU A 67 22.64 1.81 -2.98
C GLU A 67 21.38 1.82 -3.86
N SER A 68 20.19 1.82 -3.25
CA SER A 68 18.91 1.90 -3.98
C SER A 68 18.80 3.22 -4.74
N ILE A 69 19.17 4.33 -4.12
CA ILE A 69 19.22 5.65 -4.76
C ILE A 69 20.21 5.61 -5.93
N SER A 70 21.42 5.07 -5.75
CA SER A 70 22.41 4.95 -6.81
C SER A 70 21.89 4.15 -8.01
N THR A 71 21.26 3.00 -7.79
CA THR A 71 20.70 2.16 -8.86
C THR A 71 19.64 2.90 -9.67
N VAL A 72 18.73 3.63 -9.02
CA VAL A 72 17.70 4.40 -9.73
C VAL A 72 18.30 5.63 -10.42
N MET A 73 19.30 6.27 -9.81
CA MET A 73 20.01 7.41 -10.38
C MET A 73 20.77 7.07 -11.66
N GLU A 74 21.25 5.84 -11.84
CA GLU A 74 21.87 5.40 -13.11
C GLU A 74 20.90 5.50 -14.30
N HIS A 75 19.59 5.36 -14.04
CA HIS A 75 18.53 5.39 -15.05
C HIS A 75 17.64 6.63 -14.92
N HIS A 76 18.17 7.71 -14.33
CA HIS A 76 17.40 8.90 -13.96
C HIS A 76 16.63 9.57 -15.11
N GLN A 77 17.11 9.40 -16.36
CA GLN A 77 16.51 9.96 -17.56
C GLN A 77 15.08 9.45 -17.83
N ASN A 78 14.69 8.32 -17.24
CA ASN A 78 13.33 7.78 -17.35
C ASN A 78 12.27 8.62 -16.61
N TYR A 79 12.70 9.50 -15.70
CA TYR A 79 11.81 10.19 -14.77
C TYR A 79 11.69 11.70 -15.01
N HIS A 80 12.35 12.22 -16.04
CA HIS A 80 12.28 13.64 -16.37
C HIS A 80 12.59 13.87 -17.84
N SER A 81 12.19 15.03 -18.38
CA SER A 81 12.57 15.42 -19.74
C SER A 81 14.09 15.58 -19.87
N SER A 82 14.65 15.37 -21.05
CA SER A 82 16.09 15.45 -21.34
C SER A 82 16.75 16.77 -20.93
N ASN A 83 16.02 17.88 -20.90
CA ASN A 83 16.55 19.20 -20.53
C ASN A 83 16.30 19.61 -19.06
N ALA A 84 15.73 18.72 -18.24
CA ALA A 84 15.28 19.06 -16.90
C ALA A 84 16.43 19.32 -15.91
N PHE A 85 17.50 18.52 -15.99
CA PHE A 85 18.61 18.54 -15.04
C PHE A 85 19.98 18.71 -15.73
N CYS A 86 20.10 19.72 -16.58
CA CYS A 86 21.37 20.01 -17.28
C CYS A 86 22.41 20.61 -16.30
N PRO A 87 23.65 20.06 -16.22
CA PRO A 87 24.67 20.48 -15.25
C PRO A 87 25.03 21.97 -15.29
N ASN A 88 24.99 22.59 -16.47
CA ASN A 88 25.51 23.95 -16.66
C ASN A 88 24.51 25.07 -16.32
N THR A 89 23.24 24.75 -16.02
CA THR A 89 22.19 25.75 -15.86
C THR A 89 21.41 25.65 -14.55
N GLN A 90 21.60 24.59 -13.76
CA GLN A 90 20.75 24.32 -12.61
C GLN A 90 21.43 24.60 -11.27
N LYS A 91 20.79 25.43 -10.45
CA LYS A 91 21.22 25.72 -9.07
C LYS A 91 21.07 24.53 -8.12
N LEU A 92 20.17 23.58 -8.46
CA LEU A 92 19.91 22.39 -7.67
C LEU A 92 19.87 21.16 -8.60
N PRO A 93 21.01 20.47 -8.79
CA PRO A 93 21.08 19.25 -9.60
C PRO A 93 20.32 18.09 -8.93
N LEU A 94 20.05 17.03 -9.70
CA LEU A 94 19.17 15.93 -9.29
C LEU A 94 19.70 15.13 -8.08
N ASP A 95 21.01 14.92 -8.02
CA ASP A 95 21.70 14.29 -6.89
C ASP A 95 21.46 15.07 -5.60
N LYS A 96 21.70 16.39 -5.61
CA LYS A 96 21.46 17.28 -4.46
C LYS A 96 19.97 17.39 -4.12
N LEU A 97 19.08 17.41 -5.12
CA LEU A 97 17.64 17.40 -4.89
C LEU A 97 17.21 16.13 -4.14
N THR A 98 17.70 14.98 -4.58
CA THR A 98 17.35 13.67 -4.01
C THR A 98 17.89 13.54 -2.59
N ASP A 99 19.17 13.84 -2.39
CA ASP A 99 19.81 13.84 -1.08
C ASP A 99 19.12 14.81 -0.11
N PHE A 100 18.81 16.03 -0.55
CA PHE A 100 18.04 16.98 0.24
C PHE A 100 16.69 16.39 0.67
N ILE A 101 15.92 15.79 -0.25
CA ILE A 101 14.59 15.24 0.06
C ILE A 101 14.66 14.14 1.11
N PHE A 102 15.63 13.22 1.02
CA PHE A 102 15.81 12.16 2.01
C PHE A 102 16.42 12.64 3.33
N SER A 103 17.11 13.79 3.32
CA SER A 103 17.64 14.43 4.53
C SER A 103 16.60 15.27 5.30
N MET A 104 15.42 15.52 4.71
CA MET A 104 14.42 16.41 5.31
C MET A 104 13.94 15.90 6.67
N GLN A 105 13.77 16.85 7.60
CA GLN A 105 13.31 16.62 8.98
C GLN A 105 12.00 17.37 9.25
N SER A 106 11.45 17.22 10.45
CA SER A 106 10.23 17.90 10.87
C SER A 106 10.48 19.36 11.28
N SER A 107 10.86 20.22 10.33
CA SER A 107 10.98 21.67 10.54
C SER A 107 10.55 22.48 9.29
N ASN A 108 10.65 23.80 9.32
CA ASN A 108 10.28 24.62 8.16
C ASN A 108 11.39 24.61 7.08
N LEU A 109 11.00 24.78 5.82
CA LEU A 109 11.92 24.69 4.67
C LEU A 109 13.17 25.59 4.80
N PRO A 110 13.08 26.88 5.18
CA PRO A 110 14.27 27.72 5.32
C PRO A 110 15.30 27.17 6.31
N VAL A 111 14.86 26.68 7.47
CA VAL A 111 15.75 26.08 8.48
C VAL A 111 16.37 24.79 7.95
N GLN A 112 15.61 23.95 7.26
CA GLN A 112 16.14 22.71 6.68
C GLN A 112 17.19 22.98 5.59
N ILE A 113 16.93 23.94 4.71
CA ILE A 113 17.87 24.32 3.64
C ILE A 113 19.16 24.86 4.26
N ALA A 114 19.06 25.74 5.26
CA ALA A 114 20.24 26.27 5.95
C ALA A 114 21.02 25.15 6.66
N SER A 115 20.33 24.23 7.33
CA SER A 115 20.99 23.09 7.99
C SER A 115 21.67 22.15 6.98
N TYR A 116 21.00 21.85 5.86
CA TYR A 116 21.53 21.01 4.80
C TYR A 116 22.76 21.64 4.14
N SER A 117 22.75 22.96 3.94
CA SER A 117 23.86 23.70 3.35
C SER A 117 25.01 24.00 4.34
N GLY A 118 24.95 23.48 5.57
CA GLY A 118 25.94 23.78 6.62
C GLY A 118 25.97 25.26 7.01
N TYR A 119 24.84 25.96 6.89
CA TYR A 119 24.69 27.41 7.08
C TYR A 119 25.57 28.26 6.16
N CYS A 120 26.05 27.68 5.05
CA CYS A 120 26.89 28.34 4.08
C CYS A 120 26.03 29.00 2.99
N GLU A 121 26.07 30.33 2.87
CA GLU A 121 25.20 31.10 1.95
C GLU A 121 25.37 30.72 0.47
N GLU A 122 26.59 30.41 0.04
CA GLU A 122 26.90 29.97 -1.33
C GLU A 122 26.29 28.61 -1.70
N HIS A 123 25.99 27.78 -0.71
CA HIS A 123 25.39 26.46 -0.89
C HIS A 123 23.87 26.45 -0.69
N GLN A 124 23.28 27.57 -0.26
CA GLN A 124 21.83 27.69 -0.08
C GLN A 124 21.10 27.88 -1.41
N PHE A 125 19.87 27.37 -1.46
CA PHE A 125 18.96 27.58 -2.57
C PHE A 125 17.61 28.10 -2.05
N ALA A 126 16.90 28.88 -2.87
CA ALA A 126 15.60 29.39 -2.48
C ALA A 126 14.52 28.28 -2.47
N ASN A 127 13.47 28.46 -1.66
CA ASN A 127 12.29 27.57 -1.67
C ASN A 127 11.68 27.42 -3.07
N SER A 128 11.71 28.48 -3.89
CA SER A 128 11.25 28.44 -5.28
C SER A 128 12.12 27.53 -6.15
N THR A 129 13.45 27.56 -5.96
CA THR A 129 14.39 26.67 -6.67
C THR A 129 14.08 25.20 -6.37
N LEU A 130 13.81 24.87 -5.10
CA LEU A 130 13.40 23.52 -4.70
C LEU A 130 12.08 23.11 -5.37
N SER A 131 11.06 23.98 -5.32
CA SER A 131 9.75 23.71 -5.91
C SER A 131 9.85 23.50 -7.42
N GLU A 132 10.64 24.31 -8.11
CA GLU A 132 10.86 24.21 -9.55
C GLU A 132 11.62 22.92 -9.91
N ALA A 133 12.73 22.62 -9.23
CA ALA A 133 13.50 21.40 -9.47
C ALA A 133 12.65 20.15 -9.24
N ARG A 134 11.88 20.10 -8.14
CA ARG A 134 10.97 18.98 -7.84
C ARG A 134 9.88 18.81 -8.89
N SER A 135 9.33 19.90 -9.43
CA SER A 135 8.26 19.83 -10.45
C SER A 135 8.69 19.17 -11.76
N LYS A 136 10.00 19.07 -12.01
CA LYS A 136 10.56 18.44 -13.22
C LYS A 136 10.74 16.93 -13.08
N LEU A 137 10.58 16.36 -11.88
CA LEU A 137 10.83 14.97 -11.56
C LEU A 137 9.51 14.21 -11.39
N ASN A 138 9.37 13.08 -12.07
CA ASN A 138 8.23 12.18 -11.94
C ASN A 138 8.25 11.47 -10.57
N SER A 139 7.08 11.32 -9.93
CA SER A 139 6.95 10.60 -8.66
C SER A 139 7.36 9.13 -8.73
N GLN A 140 7.31 8.51 -9.90
CA GLN A 140 7.78 7.14 -10.12
C GLN A 140 9.24 6.96 -9.71
N PHE A 141 10.07 8.00 -9.78
CA PHE A 141 11.44 7.98 -9.27
C PHE A 141 11.52 7.53 -7.81
N PHE A 142 10.66 8.07 -6.95
CA PHE A 142 10.63 7.72 -5.52
C PHE A 142 10.01 6.34 -5.28
N LYS A 143 9.05 5.94 -6.13
CA LYS A 143 8.47 4.59 -6.06
C LYS A 143 9.52 3.53 -6.40
N ASP A 144 10.29 3.74 -7.45
CA ASP A 144 11.34 2.78 -7.84
C ASP A 144 12.46 2.72 -6.81
N ILE A 145 12.79 3.84 -6.14
CA ILE A 145 13.71 3.81 -4.99
C ILE A 145 13.12 2.97 -3.85
N PHE A 146 11.85 3.18 -3.51
CA PHE A 146 11.18 2.38 -2.49
C PHE A 146 11.19 0.88 -2.82
N ASP A 147 10.90 0.53 -4.07
CA ASP A 147 10.90 -0.87 -4.54
C ASP A 147 12.29 -1.48 -4.46
N GLN A 148 13.33 -0.74 -4.87
CA GLN A 148 14.73 -1.16 -4.71
C GLN A 148 15.13 -1.37 -3.25
N VAL A 149 14.67 -0.51 -2.33
CA VAL A 149 14.90 -0.71 -0.89
C VAL A 149 14.21 -1.98 -0.42
N MET A 150 12.94 -2.20 -0.79
CA MET A 150 12.19 -3.38 -0.36
C MET A 150 12.80 -4.68 -0.89
N GLU A 151 13.16 -4.71 -2.17
CA GLU A 151 13.85 -5.83 -2.80
C GLU A 151 15.16 -6.17 -2.05
N ARG A 152 15.99 -5.17 -1.77
CA ARG A 152 17.24 -5.35 -1.01
C ARG A 152 16.99 -5.82 0.42
N LEU A 153 15.96 -5.31 1.09
CA LEU A 153 15.61 -5.74 2.45
C LEU A 153 15.20 -7.22 2.48
N GLN A 154 14.48 -7.71 1.48
CA GLN A 154 14.12 -9.13 1.38
C GLN A 154 15.38 -10.03 1.28
N PHE A 155 16.42 -9.59 0.57
CA PHE A 155 17.69 -10.32 0.48
C PHE A 155 18.47 -10.39 1.79
N THR A 156 18.24 -9.48 2.75
CA THR A 156 18.93 -9.51 4.05
C THR A 156 18.52 -10.69 4.94
N SER A 157 17.50 -11.46 4.54
CA SER A 157 16.89 -12.54 5.34
C SER A 157 16.28 -12.09 6.68
N ALA A 158 16.36 -10.81 7.02
CA ALA A 158 15.85 -10.24 8.27
C ALA A 158 14.32 -10.15 8.30
N PHE A 159 13.67 -10.27 7.14
CA PHE A 159 12.23 -10.13 6.95
C PHE A 159 11.63 -11.34 6.24
N ASN A 160 12.16 -12.53 6.55
CA ASN A 160 11.66 -13.80 6.02
C ASN A 160 10.92 -14.61 7.10
N THR A 161 10.44 -13.96 8.17
CA THR A 161 9.58 -14.63 9.14
C THR A 161 8.24 -14.92 8.48
N ARG A 162 7.84 -16.20 8.51
CA ARG A 162 6.54 -16.67 8.04
C ARG A 162 5.93 -17.53 9.13
N LYS A 163 4.81 -17.09 9.71
CA LYS A 163 4.08 -17.90 10.69
C LYS A 163 3.24 -18.98 10.02
N TYR A 164 2.83 -18.74 8.78
CA TYR A 164 2.01 -19.62 7.96
C TYR A 164 2.66 -19.84 6.58
N PRO A 165 2.21 -20.84 5.80
CA PRO A 165 2.78 -21.12 4.47
C PRO A 165 2.66 -19.98 3.46
N TYR A 166 1.73 -19.06 3.68
CA TYR A 166 1.49 -17.89 2.84
C TYR A 166 1.72 -16.62 3.66
N PRO A 167 2.28 -15.54 3.07
CA PRO A 167 2.29 -14.23 3.71
C PRO A 167 0.89 -13.78 4.08
N ALA A 168 0.79 -12.99 5.15
CA ALA A 168 -0.42 -12.27 5.52
C ALA A 168 -0.17 -10.77 5.34
N TYR A 169 -0.87 -10.15 4.38
CA TYR A 169 -0.79 -8.72 4.10
C TYR A 169 -2.05 -8.01 4.56
N ALA A 170 -1.90 -7.02 5.43
CA ALA A 170 -2.96 -6.09 5.76
C ALA A 170 -3.01 -4.97 4.73
N ILE A 171 -4.18 -4.70 4.15
CA ILE A 171 -4.40 -3.57 3.25
C ILE A 171 -5.34 -2.57 3.93
N ASP A 172 -4.88 -1.32 4.06
CA ASP A 172 -5.67 -0.24 4.64
C ASP A 172 -5.41 1.11 3.93
N GLY A 173 -6.40 2.00 4.02
CA GLY A 173 -6.39 3.33 3.43
C GLY A 173 -6.16 4.43 4.47
N SER A 174 -5.35 5.42 4.15
CA SER A 174 -5.16 6.61 4.99
C SER A 174 -5.20 7.90 4.18
N THR A 175 -5.65 9.00 4.78
CA THR A 175 -5.72 10.31 4.12
C THR A 175 -4.65 11.24 4.67
N LEU A 176 -3.78 11.70 3.79
CA LEU A 176 -2.81 12.76 4.03
C LEU A 176 -3.43 14.10 3.61
N HIS A 177 -3.78 14.92 4.59
CA HIS A 177 -4.26 16.27 4.33
C HIS A 177 -3.08 17.14 3.88
N LEU A 178 -3.25 17.83 2.75
CA LEU A 178 -2.27 18.76 2.22
C LEU A 178 -2.83 20.18 2.29
N GLU A 179 -1.98 21.15 2.58
CA GLU A 179 -2.38 22.53 2.41
C GLU A 179 -2.65 22.80 0.92
N PRO A 180 -3.69 23.58 0.58
CA PRO A 180 -4.01 23.90 -0.81
C PRO A 180 -2.85 24.62 -1.51
N PHE A 181 -2.05 23.89 -2.30
CA PHE A 181 -0.89 24.48 -2.99
C PHE A 181 -1.29 25.33 -4.21
N ASN A 182 -2.38 24.96 -4.90
CA ASN A 182 -2.94 25.71 -6.03
C ASN A 182 -4.45 25.57 -5.93
N LYS A 183 -5.23 26.66 -5.73
CA LYS A 183 -6.70 26.66 -5.48
C LYS A 183 -7.58 26.28 -6.68
N ASP A 184 -6.97 26.15 -7.85
CA ASP A 184 -7.62 25.96 -9.15
C ASP A 184 -7.29 24.58 -9.78
N SER A 185 -6.59 23.69 -9.07
CA SER A 185 -6.40 22.32 -9.55
C SER A 185 -7.68 21.50 -9.48
N ASP A 186 -7.87 20.56 -10.40
CA ASP A 186 -8.96 19.56 -10.38
C ASP A 186 -8.89 18.62 -9.15
N ASP A 187 -7.92 18.82 -8.27
CA ASP A 187 -7.61 17.98 -7.11
C ASP A 187 -8.35 18.43 -5.84
N PHE A 188 -9.20 19.46 -5.92
CA PHE A 188 -10.01 19.89 -4.79
C PHE A 188 -11.24 19.05 -4.58
N LEU A 189 -11.39 18.58 -3.35
CA LEU A 189 -12.66 18.08 -2.86
C LEU A 189 -13.50 19.28 -2.36
N GLN A 190 -14.63 19.54 -3.01
CA GLN A 190 -15.61 20.49 -2.52
C GLN A 190 -16.28 19.89 -1.27
N THR A 191 -16.07 20.51 -0.11
CA THR A 191 -16.72 20.02 1.12
C THR A 191 -18.17 20.52 1.19
N ARG A 192 -18.97 19.95 2.11
CA ARG A 192 -20.33 20.44 2.41
C ARG A 192 -20.41 21.94 2.73
N SER A 193 -19.28 22.55 3.13
CA SER A 193 -19.16 24.00 3.22
C SER A 193 -18.52 24.53 1.92
N PRO A 194 -19.22 25.35 1.12
CA PRO A 194 -18.67 25.93 -0.10
C PRO A 194 -17.38 26.74 0.13
N LYS A 195 -17.15 27.19 1.38
CA LYS A 195 -16.00 28.01 1.78
C LYS A 195 -14.78 27.19 2.21
N ARG A 196 -14.90 25.87 2.40
CA ARG A 196 -13.79 25.00 2.82
C ARG A 196 -13.42 24.07 1.67
N LYS A 197 -12.30 24.37 1.00
CA LYS A 197 -11.66 23.48 0.03
C LYS A 197 -10.58 22.66 0.76
N ARG A 198 -10.49 21.37 0.47
CA ARG A 198 -9.41 20.50 0.99
C ARG A 198 -8.66 19.90 -0.19
N ALA A 199 -7.33 19.99 -0.14
CA ALA A 199 -6.43 19.20 -0.96
C ALA A 199 -5.88 18.06 -0.11
N GLY A 200 -5.50 16.98 -0.75
CA GLY A 200 -4.89 15.85 -0.05
C GLY A 200 -4.58 14.71 -0.99
N SER A 201 -3.84 13.76 -0.45
CA SER A 201 -3.62 12.46 -1.06
C SER A 201 -4.26 11.40 -0.18
N HIS A 202 -4.72 10.34 -0.79
CA HIS A 202 -5.17 9.15 -0.12
C HIS A 202 -4.22 8.02 -0.50
N ILE A 203 -3.64 7.37 0.50
CA ILE A 203 -2.75 6.24 0.31
C ILE A 203 -3.51 4.97 0.63
N VAL A 204 -3.30 3.93 -0.15
CA VAL A 204 -3.66 2.55 0.19
C VAL A 204 -2.34 1.80 0.33
N ALA A 205 -2.10 1.14 1.46
CA ALA A 205 -0.83 0.50 1.73
C ALA A 205 -1.02 -0.99 2.01
N ALA A 206 -0.13 -1.82 1.48
CA ALA A 206 0.00 -3.23 1.82
C ALA A 206 1.10 -3.39 2.88
N TYR A 207 0.77 -4.06 3.99
CA TYR A 207 1.64 -4.23 5.15
C TYR A 207 1.82 -5.71 5.47
N ASP A 208 3.06 -6.19 5.47
CA ASP A 208 3.42 -7.53 5.92
C ASP A 208 3.29 -7.62 7.43
N VAL A 209 2.28 -8.39 7.89
CA VAL A 209 1.93 -8.52 9.30
C VAL A 209 3.01 -9.27 10.09
N ASP A 210 3.63 -10.28 9.48
CA ASP A 210 4.63 -11.13 10.13
C ASP A 210 5.96 -10.35 10.25
N ASN A 211 6.36 -9.66 9.19
CA ASN A 211 7.65 -8.94 9.11
C ASN A 211 7.58 -7.47 9.52
N ARG A 212 6.37 -6.93 9.71
CA ARG A 212 6.11 -5.56 10.13
C ARG A 212 6.62 -4.49 9.18
N LEU A 213 6.53 -4.75 7.88
CA LEU A 213 7.02 -3.87 6.82
C LEU A 213 5.90 -3.42 5.89
N PHE A 214 6.00 -2.19 5.39
CA PHE A 214 5.22 -1.78 4.23
C PHE A 214 5.82 -2.42 2.99
N MET A 215 5.03 -3.19 2.26
CA MET A 215 5.46 -3.90 1.06
C MET A 215 5.26 -3.05 -0.19
N ASP A 216 4.13 -2.35 -0.24
CA ASP A 216 3.77 -1.52 -1.38
C ASP A 216 2.73 -0.47 -1.00
N ILE A 217 2.65 0.61 -1.77
CA ILE A 217 1.74 1.74 -1.55
C ILE A 217 1.19 2.23 -2.89
N GLU A 218 -0.12 2.41 -2.93
CA GLU A 218 -0.84 3.08 -4.02
C GLU A 218 -1.25 4.49 -3.58
N VAL A 219 -0.79 5.52 -4.31
CA VAL A 219 -1.06 6.92 -3.98
C VAL A 219 -2.12 7.48 -4.91
N GLN A 220 -3.27 7.82 -4.34
CA GLN A 220 -4.40 8.39 -5.03
C GLN A 220 -4.59 9.86 -4.67
N LYS A 221 -5.10 10.64 -5.62
CA LYS A 221 -5.59 11.99 -5.32
C LYS A 221 -6.82 11.90 -4.45
N LEU A 222 -6.93 12.71 -3.39
CA LEU A 222 -8.06 12.65 -2.46
C LEU A 222 -9.41 12.86 -3.15
N ALA A 223 -9.45 13.72 -4.18
CA ALA A 223 -10.64 13.98 -4.98
C ALA A 223 -11.17 12.74 -5.74
N ARG A 224 -10.28 11.79 -6.03
CA ARG A 224 -10.56 10.56 -6.80
C ARG A 224 -10.30 9.31 -5.98
N LYS A 225 -10.35 9.41 -4.65
CA LYS A 225 -10.05 8.27 -3.77
C LYS A 225 -10.98 7.10 -4.05
N ASN A 226 -10.40 5.92 -4.14
CA ASN A 226 -11.10 4.65 -4.28
C ASN A 226 -10.23 3.55 -3.67
N GLU A 227 -10.50 3.26 -2.39
CA GLU A 227 -9.78 2.25 -1.59
C GLU A 227 -9.80 0.88 -2.25
N ARG A 228 -10.95 0.46 -2.81
CA ARG A 228 -11.08 -0.84 -3.49
C ARG A 228 -10.23 -0.93 -4.74
N THR A 229 -10.25 0.12 -5.59
CA THR A 229 -9.36 0.15 -6.75
C THR A 229 -7.90 0.13 -6.32
N GLY A 230 -7.53 0.91 -5.31
CA GLY A 230 -6.14 0.92 -4.82
C GLY A 230 -5.70 -0.44 -4.26
N ALA A 231 -6.58 -1.15 -3.57
CA ALA A 231 -6.33 -2.51 -3.09
C ALA A 231 -6.16 -3.50 -4.25
N LEU A 232 -6.99 -3.42 -5.29
CA LEU A 232 -6.84 -4.26 -6.49
C LEU A 232 -5.51 -4.00 -7.22
N GLU A 233 -5.10 -2.73 -7.32
CA GLU A 233 -3.81 -2.35 -7.91
C GLU A 233 -2.65 -2.95 -7.12
N LEU A 234 -2.65 -2.84 -5.78
CA LEU A 234 -1.65 -3.49 -4.92
C LEU A 234 -1.64 -5.01 -5.09
N MET A 235 -2.81 -5.63 -5.03
CA MET A 235 -2.96 -7.08 -5.14
C MET A 235 -2.49 -7.62 -6.50
N SER A 236 -2.68 -6.86 -7.58
CA SER A 236 -2.22 -7.25 -8.91
C SER A 236 -0.69 -7.33 -9.05
N ARG A 237 0.05 -6.72 -8.10
CA ARG A 237 1.51 -6.71 -8.06
C ARG A 237 2.10 -7.77 -7.13
N PHE A 238 1.27 -8.57 -6.45
CA PHE A 238 1.75 -9.68 -5.63
C PHE A 238 2.14 -10.86 -6.52
N GLU A 239 3.37 -11.32 -6.37
CA GLU A 239 3.92 -12.44 -7.17
C GLU A 239 3.63 -13.81 -6.54
N GLU A 240 3.38 -13.84 -5.23
CA GLU A 240 3.11 -15.06 -4.47
C GLU A 240 1.66 -15.17 -4.00
N MET A 241 1.20 -16.40 -3.79
CA MET A 241 -0.10 -16.66 -3.18
C MET A 241 -0.12 -16.06 -1.77
N THR A 242 -1.05 -15.15 -1.52
CA THR A 242 -1.04 -14.32 -0.32
C THR A 242 -2.40 -14.35 0.36
N ILE A 243 -2.40 -14.25 1.70
CA ILE A 243 -3.59 -14.00 2.50
C ILE A 243 -3.73 -12.49 2.69
N VAL A 244 -4.83 -11.91 2.23
CA VAL A 244 -5.09 -10.47 2.35
C VAL A 244 -6.11 -10.19 3.45
N ILE A 245 -5.78 -9.28 4.37
CA ILE A 245 -6.62 -8.86 5.48
C ILE A 245 -7.03 -7.41 5.26
N MET A 246 -8.33 -7.12 5.29
CA MET A 246 -8.90 -5.78 5.04
C MET A 246 -10.03 -5.47 6.04
N ASP A 247 -10.31 -4.18 6.27
CA ASP A 247 -11.51 -3.76 7.01
C ASP A 247 -12.81 -4.08 6.23
N ARG A 248 -13.92 -4.19 6.96
CA ARG A 248 -15.29 -4.28 6.46
C ARG A 248 -15.64 -3.19 5.45
N GLY A 249 -15.01 -2.01 5.50
CA GLY A 249 -15.19 -0.94 4.53
C GLY A 249 -14.91 -1.36 3.07
N PHE A 250 -14.05 -2.36 2.86
CA PHE A 250 -13.68 -2.89 1.55
C PHE A 250 -14.72 -3.86 0.96
N HIS A 251 -15.58 -4.45 1.79
CA HIS A 251 -16.55 -5.48 1.38
C HIS A 251 -17.42 -5.03 0.19
N GLY A 252 -17.69 -5.95 -0.73
CA GLY A 252 -18.51 -5.68 -1.91
C GLY A 252 -18.37 -6.77 -2.96
N PHE A 253 -19.50 -7.26 -3.47
CA PHE A 253 -19.57 -8.39 -4.39
C PHE A 253 -18.65 -8.26 -5.61
N SER A 254 -18.66 -7.11 -6.30
CA SER A 254 -17.81 -6.89 -7.47
C SER A 254 -16.31 -6.84 -7.14
N PHE A 255 -15.96 -6.49 -5.91
CA PHE A 255 -14.57 -6.46 -5.46
C PHE A 255 -14.10 -7.87 -5.09
N GLU A 256 -14.90 -8.61 -4.33
CA GLU A 256 -14.63 -10.02 -3.99
C GLU A 256 -14.52 -10.90 -5.24
N MET A 257 -15.39 -10.71 -6.23
CA MET A 257 -15.29 -11.41 -7.52
C MET A 257 -13.95 -11.17 -8.21
N LYS A 258 -13.45 -9.93 -8.21
CA LYS A 258 -12.15 -9.60 -8.79
C LYS A 258 -10.98 -10.21 -8.01
N ILE A 259 -11.07 -10.26 -6.68
CA ILE A 259 -10.07 -10.95 -5.85
C ILE A 259 -10.02 -12.44 -6.19
N MET A 260 -11.19 -13.07 -6.34
CA MET A 260 -11.28 -14.48 -6.74
C MET A 260 -10.70 -14.72 -8.14
N GLU A 261 -10.95 -13.82 -9.10
CA GLU A 261 -10.34 -13.87 -10.45
C GLU A 261 -8.81 -13.75 -10.42
N MET A 262 -8.26 -13.01 -9.46
CA MET A 262 -6.81 -12.91 -9.23
C MET A 262 -6.21 -14.14 -8.53
N GLY A 263 -7.03 -15.08 -8.06
CA GLY A 263 -6.57 -16.26 -7.32
C GLY A 263 -6.06 -15.94 -5.91
N ILE A 264 -6.41 -14.79 -5.35
CA ILE A 264 -5.96 -14.35 -4.02
C ILE A 264 -6.94 -14.84 -2.96
N CYS A 265 -6.42 -15.28 -1.82
CA CYS A 265 -7.23 -15.62 -0.65
C CYS A 265 -7.44 -14.37 0.21
N SER A 266 -8.69 -13.95 0.41
CA SER A 266 -9.08 -12.83 1.28
C SER A 266 -10.02 -13.26 2.39
#